data_AF-A0A6N9QK29-F1
#
_entry.id   AF-A0A6N9QK29-F1
#
_cell.length_a   1.000
_cell.length_b   1.000
_cell.length_c   1.000
_cell.angle_alpha   90.00
_cell.angle_beta   90.00
_cell.angle_gamma   90.00
#
_symmetry.space_group_name_H-M   'P 1'
#
loop_
_entity.id
_entity.type
_entity.pdbx_description
1 polymer ?
#
loop_
_entity_poly.entity_id
_entity_poly.type
_entity_poly.pdbx_seq_one_letter_code
_entity_poly.pdbx_strand_id
1 'polypeptide(L)'
;KAYERNEVAPNKPSEEEYQRRLRESYTGGFVKEPEKGLWENIVYLDFRALYPSIIITHNVSPDTLNLEGCKNYDIAPQVGHKFCKDIPGFIPSLLGHLLEERQKIKTKMKETQDPIEKILLDYRQKAIKLLANSFYGYYGYAKARWYCKECAESVTAWGRKYIELVWKELEEKFGFKVLYIDTDGLYATIPGGESEEIKKKALEFVKYINSKLPGLLELEYEGFYKRGFFVTKKRYAVIDEEGKVITRGLEIVRRDWSEIAKETQARVLETILKHGDVEEAVRIVKEVIQKLANYEIPPEKLAIYEQITRPLHEYKAIGPHVAVAKKLAAKGVKIKPGMVIGYIVLRGDGPISNRAILAEEYDPKKHKYDAEYYIENQVLPAVLRILEGFGYRKEDLRYQKTRQVGLTSWLNIKKSMATVKFKYKGEEKEVDISKIKKVWRVGKMISFTYDEGGGKTGRGAVSEKDAPKELLQMLEKQKK
;
A
#
# COMPACT_ATOMS: atom_id res chain seq x y z
N LYS A 1 -36.46 8.72 6.96
CA LYS A 1 -35.98 8.76 8.37
C LYS A 1 -36.13 10.12 9.03
N ALA A 2 -35.59 11.23 8.51
CA ALA A 2 -35.84 12.56 9.11
C ALA A 2 -37.35 12.86 9.21
N TYR A 3 -38.08 12.74 8.10
CA TYR A 3 -39.55 12.82 8.07
C TYR A 3 -40.24 11.85 9.05
N GLU A 4 -39.88 10.57 9.02
CA GLU A 4 -40.45 9.54 9.91
C GLU A 4 -40.22 9.83 11.41
N ARG A 5 -39.15 10.54 11.76
CA ARG A 5 -38.80 10.92 13.14
C ARG A 5 -39.20 12.37 13.48
N ASN A 6 -39.92 13.05 12.59
CA ASN A 6 -40.29 14.47 12.71
C ASN A 6 -39.08 15.41 12.93
N GLU A 7 -37.96 15.10 12.28
CA GLU A 7 -36.72 15.87 12.34
C GLU A 7 -36.62 16.82 11.14
N VAL A 8 -36.39 18.10 11.39
CA VAL A 8 -36.19 19.10 10.33
C VAL A 8 -34.82 18.86 9.68
N ALA A 9 -34.83 18.57 8.38
CA ALA A 9 -33.59 18.36 7.64
C ALA A 9 -32.82 19.69 7.49
N PRO A 10 -31.52 19.76 7.84
CA PRO A 10 -30.71 20.94 7.61
C PRO A 10 -30.66 21.33 6.13
N ASN A 11 -30.46 22.61 5.86
CA ASN A 11 -30.30 23.12 4.50
C ASN A 11 -29.00 22.60 3.84
N LYS A 12 -28.98 22.59 2.51
CA LYS A 12 -27.71 22.46 1.78
C LYS A 12 -26.88 23.73 1.98
N PRO A 13 -25.53 23.64 1.90
CA PRO A 13 -24.69 24.83 2.02
C PRO A 13 -24.98 25.83 0.88
N SER A 14 -24.79 27.12 1.17
CA SER A 14 -24.63 28.14 0.13
C SER A 14 -23.32 27.90 -0.64
N GLU A 15 -23.12 28.60 -1.76
CA GLU A 15 -21.85 28.49 -2.51
C GLU A 15 -20.65 28.91 -1.65
N GLU A 16 -20.79 29.97 -0.86
CA GLU A 16 -19.73 30.44 0.06
C GLU A 16 -19.37 29.37 1.10
N GLU A 17 -20.38 28.77 1.74
CA GLU A 17 -20.19 27.71 2.72
C GLU A 17 -19.60 26.45 2.08
N TYR A 18 -20.02 26.10 0.86
CA TYR A 18 -19.46 24.98 0.11
C TYR A 18 -17.95 25.19 -0.16
N GLN A 19 -17.57 26.40 -0.61
CA GLN A 19 -16.17 26.74 -0.83
C GLN A 19 -15.35 26.77 0.47
N ARG A 20 -15.94 27.20 1.60
CA ARG A 20 -15.30 27.11 2.92
C ARG A 20 -15.00 25.66 3.29
N ARG A 21 -15.99 24.77 3.20
CA ARG A 21 -15.85 23.34 3.52
C ARG A 21 -14.83 22.63 2.63
N LEU A 22 -14.69 23.02 1.36
CA LEU A 22 -13.67 22.46 0.45
C LEU A 22 -12.23 22.81 0.85
N ARG A 23 -12.03 23.92 1.56
CA ARG A 23 -10.71 24.34 2.05
C ARG A 23 -10.32 23.66 3.36
N GLU A 24 -11.25 22.99 4.02
CA GLU A 24 -11.00 22.34 5.29
C GLU A 24 -10.45 20.93 5.09
N SER A 25 -9.35 20.63 5.78
CA SER A 25 -8.79 19.29 5.89
C SER A 25 -8.77 18.84 7.33
N TYR A 26 -8.80 17.52 7.54
CA TYR A 26 -8.62 16.89 8.85
C TYR A 26 -7.79 15.63 8.70
N THR A 27 -7.20 15.17 9.81
CA THR A 27 -6.32 13.99 9.82
C THR A 27 -7.14 12.72 9.58
N GLY A 28 -6.70 11.90 8.62
CA GLY A 28 -7.33 10.62 8.26
C GLY A 28 -7.02 9.45 9.19
N GLY A 29 -7.26 8.24 8.72
CA GLY A 29 -6.92 6.99 9.41
C GLY A 29 -5.42 6.80 9.63
N PHE A 30 -5.07 5.93 10.58
CA PHE A 30 -3.67 5.59 10.86
C PHE A 30 -3.12 4.63 9.78
N VAL A 31 -1.92 4.88 9.30
CA VAL A 31 -1.23 3.97 8.37
C VAL A 31 0.22 3.82 8.81
N LYS A 32 0.59 2.62 9.27
CA LYS A 32 1.97 2.27 9.62
C LYS A 32 2.76 2.06 8.33
N GLU A 33 4.02 2.52 8.30
CA GLU A 33 4.93 2.12 7.21
C GLU A 33 5.14 0.60 7.25
N PRO A 34 5.04 -0.08 6.09
CA PRO A 34 5.16 -1.52 6.07
C PRO A 34 6.58 -1.99 6.36
N GLU A 35 6.69 -3.13 7.04
CA GLU A 35 7.92 -3.91 7.11
C GLU A 35 8.20 -4.51 5.73
N LYS A 36 9.19 -3.94 5.03
CA LYS A 36 9.55 -4.38 3.68
C LYS A 36 10.11 -5.81 3.67
N GLY A 37 9.99 -6.46 2.53
CA GLY A 37 10.47 -7.82 2.29
C GLY A 37 9.34 -8.84 2.21
N LEU A 38 9.73 -10.10 2.03
CA LEU A 38 8.84 -11.24 2.02
C LEU A 38 8.67 -11.78 3.44
N TRP A 39 7.42 -11.93 3.85
CA TRP A 39 7.04 -12.47 5.14
C TRP A 39 6.20 -13.73 4.96
N GLU A 40 6.30 -14.65 5.91
CA GLU A 40 5.56 -15.91 5.92
C GLU A 40 4.61 -15.97 7.13
N ASN A 41 3.62 -16.86 7.05
CA ASN A 41 2.64 -17.13 8.10
C ASN A 41 1.98 -15.86 8.67
N ILE A 42 1.25 -15.15 7.83
CA ILE A 42 0.69 -13.83 8.13
C ILE A 42 -0.79 -13.96 8.48
N VAL A 43 -1.20 -13.42 9.61
CA VAL A 43 -2.62 -13.21 9.96
C VAL A 43 -3.06 -11.82 9.55
N TYR A 44 -4.31 -11.70 9.13
CA TYR A 44 -4.98 -10.42 8.92
C TYR A 44 -6.12 -10.28 9.92
N LEU A 45 -6.01 -9.24 10.75
CA LEU A 45 -7.01 -8.87 11.74
C LEU A 45 -7.58 -7.51 11.34
N ASP A 46 -8.91 -7.39 11.31
CA ASP A 46 -9.60 -6.19 10.84
C ASP A 46 -10.80 -5.87 11.72
N PHE A 47 -11.10 -4.59 11.89
CA PHE A 47 -12.33 -4.20 12.58
C PHE A 47 -13.54 -4.42 11.66
N ARG A 48 -14.53 -5.15 12.18
CA ARG A 48 -15.76 -5.50 11.45
C ARG A 48 -16.45 -4.33 10.73
N ALA A 49 -16.48 -3.17 11.39
CA ALA A 49 -17.02 -1.91 10.89
C ALA A 49 -16.49 -0.73 11.72
N LEU A 50 -15.18 -0.46 11.69
CA LEU A 50 -14.53 0.49 12.61
C LEU A 50 -15.30 1.81 12.76
N TYR A 51 -15.49 2.57 11.68
CA TYR A 51 -16.09 3.90 11.77
C TYR A 51 -17.57 3.89 12.15
N PRO A 52 -18.44 3.05 11.55
CA PRO A 52 -19.82 2.90 12.05
C PRO A 52 -19.88 2.53 13.54
N SER A 53 -19.05 1.58 13.99
CA SER A 53 -18.99 1.17 15.40
C SER A 53 -18.54 2.31 16.32
N ILE A 54 -17.57 3.14 15.91
CA ILE A 54 -17.16 4.35 16.65
C ILE A 54 -18.30 5.35 16.74
N ILE A 55 -18.99 5.63 15.63
CA ILE A 55 -20.09 6.59 15.58
C ILE A 55 -21.19 6.19 16.56
N ILE A 56 -21.55 4.89 16.60
CA ILE A 56 -22.57 4.39 17.53
C ILE A 56 -22.05 4.37 18.97
N THR A 57 -20.87 3.79 19.20
CA THR A 57 -20.30 3.61 20.55
C THR A 57 -20.08 4.93 21.27
N HIS A 58 -19.61 5.96 20.58
CA HIS A 58 -19.37 7.30 21.15
C HIS A 58 -20.48 8.30 20.85
N ASN A 59 -21.59 7.85 20.27
CA ASN A 59 -22.75 8.66 19.94
C ASN A 59 -22.40 9.93 19.13
N VAL A 60 -21.52 9.78 18.14
CA VAL A 60 -20.96 10.90 17.37
C VAL A 60 -21.99 11.42 16.38
N SER A 61 -22.54 12.61 16.64
CA SER A 61 -23.56 13.24 15.79
C SER A 61 -23.52 14.77 15.92
N PRO A 62 -23.97 15.54 14.91
CA PRO A 62 -23.99 17.00 15.00
C PRO A 62 -24.88 17.51 16.14
N ASP A 63 -25.98 16.81 16.40
CA ASP A 63 -26.98 17.07 17.44
C ASP A 63 -26.53 16.64 18.86
N THR A 64 -25.41 15.92 18.98
CA THR A 64 -24.83 15.52 20.28
C THR A 64 -23.52 16.25 20.59
N LEU A 65 -22.98 16.98 19.61
CA LEU A 65 -21.70 17.70 19.72
C LEU A 65 -21.83 18.93 20.63
N ASN A 66 -21.00 18.99 21.67
CA ASN A 66 -20.89 20.10 22.61
C ASN A 66 -22.24 20.60 23.17
N LEU A 67 -23.19 19.67 23.35
CA LEU A 67 -24.54 19.99 23.83
C LEU A 67 -24.49 20.53 25.26
N GLU A 68 -25.03 21.73 25.49
CA GLU A 68 -25.08 22.32 26.83
C GLU A 68 -26.00 21.53 27.78
N GLY A 69 -25.65 21.47 29.06
CA GLY A 69 -26.47 20.85 30.10
C GLY A 69 -26.50 19.31 30.11
N CYS A 70 -25.84 18.64 29.17
CA CYS A 70 -25.68 17.19 29.21
C CYS A 70 -24.72 16.79 30.34
N LYS A 71 -24.96 15.63 30.96
CA LYS A 71 -24.26 15.14 32.16
C LYS A 71 -23.16 14.16 31.82
N ASN A 72 -23.38 13.33 30.79
CA ASN A 72 -22.44 12.30 30.35
C ASN A 72 -21.93 12.60 28.94
N TYR A 73 -20.61 12.60 28.75
CA TYR A 73 -20.01 12.78 27.43
C TYR A 73 -18.85 11.81 27.20
N ASP A 74 -18.68 11.41 25.95
CA ASP A 74 -17.41 10.91 25.46
C ASP A 74 -16.60 12.06 24.86
N ILE A 75 -15.30 12.10 25.17
CA ILE A 75 -14.37 13.12 24.67
C ILE A 75 -13.50 12.48 23.60
N ALA A 76 -13.54 13.06 22.40
CA ALA A 76 -12.72 12.60 21.28
C ALA A 76 -11.23 12.78 21.58
N PRO A 77 -10.39 11.75 21.40
CA PRO A 77 -8.97 11.85 21.65
C PRO A 77 -8.34 12.85 20.68
N GLN A 78 -7.25 13.51 21.09
CA GLN A 78 -6.47 14.48 20.29
C GLN A 78 -7.20 15.78 19.93
N VAL A 79 -8.50 15.74 19.60
CA VAL A 79 -9.29 16.90 19.13
C VAL A 79 -10.22 17.49 20.21
N GLY A 80 -10.56 16.73 21.26
CA GLY A 80 -11.22 17.26 22.46
C GLY A 80 -12.73 17.53 22.35
N HIS A 81 -13.35 17.30 21.19
CA HIS A 81 -14.81 17.42 21.01
C HIS A 81 -15.59 16.53 21.95
N LYS A 82 -16.66 17.04 22.54
CA LYS A 82 -17.50 16.32 23.50
C LYS A 82 -18.78 15.89 22.82
N PHE A 83 -19.12 14.60 22.92
CA PHE A 83 -20.36 14.06 22.38
C PHE A 83 -21.24 13.57 23.52
N CYS A 84 -22.41 14.18 23.66
CA CYS A 84 -23.37 13.86 24.70
C CYS A 84 -23.86 12.42 24.60
N LYS A 85 -24.01 11.75 25.74
CA LYS A 85 -24.48 10.36 25.86
C LYS A 85 -25.88 10.24 26.47
N ASP A 86 -26.45 11.34 26.95
CA ASP A 86 -27.78 11.36 27.59
C ASP A 86 -28.93 11.22 26.58
N ILE A 87 -28.70 11.62 25.33
CA ILE A 87 -29.67 11.49 24.23
C ILE A 87 -29.04 10.70 23.07
N PRO A 88 -29.76 9.76 22.42
CA PRO A 88 -29.24 9.08 21.23
C PRO A 88 -29.22 10.04 20.04
N GLY A 89 -28.04 10.23 19.43
CA GLY A 89 -27.91 11.08 18.27
C GLY A 89 -28.65 10.54 17.05
N PHE A 90 -29.10 11.43 16.18
CA PHE A 90 -29.87 11.08 14.98
C PHE A 90 -29.15 10.05 14.10
N ILE A 91 -27.89 10.31 13.72
CA ILE A 91 -27.11 9.43 12.85
C ILE A 91 -26.67 8.14 13.57
N PRO A 92 -26.09 8.17 14.79
CA PRO A 92 -25.78 6.98 15.57
C PRO A 92 -26.94 6.00 15.69
N SER A 93 -28.15 6.50 16.00
CA SER A 93 -29.35 5.68 16.09
C SER A 93 -29.70 4.99 14.76
N LEU A 94 -29.60 5.72 13.63
CA LEU A 94 -29.87 5.15 12.31
C LEU A 94 -28.83 4.09 11.92
N LEU A 95 -27.56 4.34 12.21
CA LEU A 95 -26.50 3.37 11.96
C LEU A 95 -26.66 2.10 12.79
N GLY A 96 -27.07 2.21 14.06
CA GLY A 96 -27.39 1.06 14.90
C GLY A 96 -28.43 0.15 14.24
N HIS A 97 -29.56 0.72 13.80
CA HIS A 97 -30.60 -0.03 13.12
C HIS A 97 -30.09 -0.68 11.83
N LEU A 98 -29.27 0.01 11.03
CA LEU A 98 -28.69 -0.55 9.80
C LEU A 98 -27.78 -1.76 10.10
N LEU A 99 -26.94 -1.68 11.13
CA LEU A 99 -26.03 -2.78 11.49
C LEU A 99 -26.78 -3.98 12.06
N GLU A 100 -27.82 -3.76 12.86
CA GLU A 100 -28.72 -4.81 13.35
C GLU A 100 -29.43 -5.54 12.21
N GLU A 101 -30.02 -4.79 11.27
CA GLU A 101 -30.67 -5.38 10.08
C GLU A 101 -29.68 -6.15 9.22
N ARG A 102 -28.46 -5.63 9.05
CA ARG A 102 -27.40 -6.35 8.34
C ARG A 102 -27.08 -7.68 9.02
N GLN A 103 -27.04 -7.72 10.35
CA GLN A 103 -26.76 -8.94 11.08
C GLN A 103 -27.88 -9.96 10.91
N LYS A 104 -29.16 -9.55 10.98
CA LYS A 104 -30.31 -10.42 10.71
C LYS A 104 -30.23 -11.03 9.30
N ILE A 105 -29.89 -10.23 8.30
CA ILE A 105 -29.72 -10.70 6.91
C ILE A 105 -28.56 -11.70 6.80
N LYS A 106 -27.42 -11.44 7.45
CA LYS A 106 -26.29 -12.38 7.46
C LYS A 106 -26.65 -13.72 8.12
N THR A 107 -27.39 -13.70 9.23
CA THR A 107 -27.86 -14.92 9.89
C THR A 107 -28.77 -15.71 8.95
N LYS A 108 -29.79 -15.07 8.39
CA LYS A 108 -30.69 -15.70 7.41
C LYS A 108 -29.93 -16.29 6.23
N MET A 109 -28.95 -15.56 5.69
CA MET A 109 -28.12 -16.01 4.56
C MET A 109 -27.29 -17.27 4.86
N LYS A 110 -26.88 -17.49 6.12
CA LYS A 110 -26.19 -18.71 6.54
C LYS A 110 -27.12 -19.92 6.60
N GLU A 111 -28.38 -19.70 6.97
CA GLU A 111 -29.42 -20.72 7.11
C GLU A 111 -30.06 -21.08 5.75
N THR A 112 -30.10 -20.12 4.82
CA THR A 112 -30.64 -20.30 3.47
C THR A 112 -29.84 -21.31 2.64
N GLN A 113 -30.54 -22.36 2.18
CA GLN A 113 -30.01 -23.38 1.28
C GLN A 113 -30.18 -23.01 -0.20
N ASP A 114 -31.23 -22.26 -0.57
CA ASP A 114 -31.49 -21.85 -1.95
C ASP A 114 -30.35 -20.92 -2.46
N PRO A 115 -29.61 -21.31 -3.51
CA PRO A 115 -28.52 -20.51 -4.05
C PRO A 115 -28.97 -19.12 -4.54
N ILE A 116 -30.19 -19.01 -5.10
CA ILE A 116 -30.69 -17.75 -5.65
C ILE A 116 -31.01 -16.76 -4.51
N GLU A 117 -31.77 -17.21 -3.51
CA GLU A 117 -32.03 -16.40 -2.32
C GLU A 117 -30.73 -16.01 -1.60
N LYS A 118 -29.75 -16.91 -1.51
CA LYS A 118 -28.45 -16.63 -0.89
C LYS A 118 -27.71 -15.50 -1.61
N ILE A 119 -27.71 -15.49 -2.95
CA ILE A 119 -27.15 -14.39 -3.76
C ILE A 119 -27.88 -13.07 -3.47
N LEU A 120 -29.21 -13.09 -3.40
CA LEU A 120 -30.01 -11.90 -3.12
C LEU A 120 -29.73 -11.33 -1.72
N LEU A 121 -29.65 -12.19 -0.69
CA LEU A 121 -29.30 -11.80 0.66
C LEU A 121 -27.87 -11.25 0.75
N ASP A 122 -26.94 -11.82 0.00
CA ASP A 122 -25.57 -11.30 -0.09
C ASP A 122 -25.53 -9.90 -0.69
N TYR A 123 -26.28 -9.64 -1.76
CA TYR A 123 -26.40 -8.27 -2.30
C TYR A 123 -27.01 -7.29 -1.29
N ARG A 124 -28.05 -7.70 -0.55
CA ARG A 124 -28.67 -6.86 0.50
C ARG A 124 -27.69 -6.50 1.61
N GLN A 125 -26.97 -7.48 2.18
CA GLN A 125 -26.01 -7.18 3.26
C GLN A 125 -24.83 -6.33 2.75
N LYS A 126 -24.39 -6.52 1.50
CA LYS A 126 -23.35 -5.69 0.86
C LYS A 126 -23.82 -4.25 0.69
N ALA A 127 -25.06 -4.04 0.25
CA ALA A 127 -25.64 -2.71 0.12
C ALA A 127 -25.69 -1.98 1.47
N ILE A 128 -26.12 -2.67 2.55
CA ILE A 128 -26.13 -2.09 3.90
C ILE A 128 -24.70 -1.80 4.39
N LYS A 129 -23.73 -2.71 4.15
CA LYS A 129 -22.31 -2.48 4.49
C LYS A 129 -21.80 -1.20 3.81
N LEU A 130 -22.04 -1.06 2.51
CA LEU A 130 -21.61 0.09 1.73
C LEU A 130 -22.26 1.39 2.24
N LEU A 131 -23.56 1.36 2.52
CA LEU A 131 -24.29 2.50 3.05
C LEU A 131 -23.75 2.91 4.43
N ALA A 132 -23.59 1.96 5.36
CA ALA A 132 -23.07 2.21 6.70
C ALA A 132 -21.67 2.85 6.67
N ASN A 133 -20.77 2.29 5.86
CA ASN A 133 -19.41 2.83 5.70
C ASN A 133 -19.38 4.23 5.06
N SER A 134 -20.43 4.61 4.33
CA SER A 134 -20.54 5.93 3.70
C SER A 134 -20.88 7.05 4.69
N PHE A 135 -21.43 6.75 5.88
CA PHE A 135 -21.81 7.78 6.86
C PHE A 135 -20.62 8.57 7.40
N TYR A 136 -19.48 7.91 7.64
CA TYR A 136 -18.24 8.61 8.00
C TYR A 136 -17.85 9.63 6.92
N GLY A 137 -17.82 9.19 5.65
CA GLY A 137 -17.52 10.08 4.53
C GLY A 137 -18.55 11.19 4.35
N TYR A 138 -19.81 10.93 4.72
CA TYR A 138 -20.89 11.92 4.67
C TYR A 138 -20.67 13.08 5.65
N TYR A 139 -20.11 12.83 6.84
CA TYR A 139 -19.76 13.90 7.78
C TYR A 139 -18.78 14.92 7.19
N GLY A 140 -17.80 14.45 6.41
CA GLY A 140 -16.83 15.29 5.71
C GLY A 140 -17.26 15.74 4.31
N TYR A 141 -18.41 15.31 3.80
CA TYR A 141 -18.83 15.64 2.44
C TYR A 141 -19.33 17.09 2.37
N ALA A 142 -18.60 17.96 1.68
CA ALA A 142 -18.86 19.40 1.67
C ALA A 142 -20.32 19.79 1.29
N LYS A 143 -21.03 19.00 0.47
CA LYS A 143 -22.45 19.27 0.11
C LYS A 143 -23.47 18.57 1.00
N ALA A 144 -23.06 17.87 2.06
CA ALA A 144 -23.94 17.19 2.99
C ALA A 144 -24.83 18.18 3.76
N ARG A 145 -26.06 17.74 4.07
CA ARG A 145 -27.00 18.46 4.94
C ARG A 145 -26.57 18.32 6.39
N TRP A 146 -26.37 17.08 6.87
CA TRP A 146 -25.77 16.77 8.18
C TRP A 146 -24.24 16.75 8.11
N TYR A 147 -23.64 17.78 7.48
CA TYR A 147 -22.20 17.97 7.49
C TYR A 147 -21.72 18.29 8.91
N CYS A 148 -20.60 17.69 9.33
CA CYS A 148 -19.99 17.92 10.64
C CYS A 148 -18.52 17.51 10.59
N LYS A 149 -17.63 18.48 10.47
CA LYS A 149 -16.18 18.24 10.39
C LYS A 149 -15.66 17.64 11.70
N GLU A 150 -16.13 18.18 12.82
CA GLU A 150 -15.82 17.77 14.19
C GLU A 150 -16.14 16.29 14.38
N CYS A 151 -17.31 15.84 13.89
CA CYS A 151 -17.71 14.44 13.88
C CYS A 151 -16.73 13.59 13.06
N ALA A 152 -16.37 14.05 11.85
CA ALA A 152 -15.46 13.31 10.97
C ALA A 152 -14.05 13.14 11.59
N GLU A 153 -13.47 14.22 12.13
CA GLU A 153 -12.14 14.18 12.72
C GLU A 153 -12.11 13.47 14.08
N SER A 154 -13.20 13.50 14.85
CA SER A 154 -13.34 12.69 16.06
C SER A 154 -13.41 11.20 15.74
N VAL A 155 -14.16 10.80 14.71
CA VAL A 155 -14.23 9.39 14.28
C VAL A 155 -12.86 8.88 13.86
N THR A 156 -12.10 9.65 13.08
CA THR A 156 -10.74 9.23 12.71
C THR A 156 -9.81 9.19 13.91
N ALA A 157 -9.93 10.14 14.85
CA ALA A 157 -9.09 10.16 16.05
C ALA A 157 -9.32 8.95 16.96
N TRP A 158 -10.57 8.55 17.17
CA TRP A 158 -10.87 7.28 17.85
C TRP A 158 -10.37 6.08 17.05
N GLY A 159 -10.53 6.09 15.73
CA GLY A 159 -10.01 5.02 14.87
C GLY A 159 -8.51 4.81 15.05
N ARG A 160 -7.73 5.89 15.04
CA ARG A 160 -6.29 5.85 15.33
C ARG A 160 -6.00 5.31 16.72
N LYS A 161 -6.69 5.81 17.76
CA LYS A 161 -6.53 5.33 19.15
C LYS A 161 -6.77 3.82 19.26
N TYR A 162 -7.83 3.31 18.64
CA TYR A 162 -8.18 1.89 18.77
C TYR A 162 -7.23 0.97 18.00
N ILE A 163 -6.85 1.31 16.77
CA ILE A 163 -5.89 0.49 16.03
C ILE A 163 -4.48 0.52 16.67
N GLU A 164 -4.08 1.66 17.25
CA GLU A 164 -2.85 1.76 18.04
C GLU A 164 -2.89 0.90 19.31
N LEU A 165 -4.04 0.84 20.01
CA LEU A 165 -4.23 -0.04 21.17
C LEU A 165 -4.10 -1.51 20.76
N VAL A 166 -4.79 -1.92 19.68
CA VAL A 166 -4.74 -3.29 19.15
C VAL A 166 -3.29 -3.64 18.78
N TRP A 167 -2.60 -2.76 18.05
CA TRP A 167 -1.21 -2.96 17.66
C TRP A 167 -0.30 -3.18 18.87
N LYS A 168 -0.33 -2.29 19.86
CA LYS A 168 0.52 -2.39 21.05
C LYS A 168 0.25 -3.65 21.86
N GLU A 169 -1.03 -3.96 22.13
CA GLU A 169 -1.40 -5.16 22.89
C GLU A 169 -0.99 -6.46 22.15
N LEU A 170 -1.06 -6.46 20.82
CA LEU A 170 -0.68 -7.59 19.97
C LEU A 170 0.84 -7.86 20.02
N GLU A 171 1.66 -6.81 19.92
CA GLU A 171 3.13 -6.96 20.00
C GLU A 171 3.60 -7.23 21.44
N GLU A 172 3.17 -6.43 22.41
CA GLU A 172 3.70 -6.46 23.77
C GLU A 172 3.28 -7.71 24.56
N LYS A 173 2.07 -8.24 24.33
CA LYS A 173 1.53 -9.35 25.14
C LYS A 173 1.42 -10.67 24.42
N PHE A 174 1.29 -10.66 23.10
CA PHE A 174 1.14 -11.88 22.30
C PHE A 174 2.38 -12.18 21.44
N GLY A 175 3.40 -11.31 21.45
CA GLY A 175 4.69 -11.55 20.81
C GLY A 175 4.64 -11.54 19.28
N PHE A 176 3.59 -10.96 18.71
CA PHE A 176 3.50 -10.76 17.27
C PHE A 176 4.40 -9.61 16.83
N LYS A 177 4.77 -9.63 15.56
CA LYS A 177 5.35 -8.51 14.83
C LYS A 177 4.31 -7.99 13.84
N VAL A 178 3.94 -6.70 13.96
CA VAL A 178 3.01 -6.07 13.03
C VAL A 178 3.73 -5.56 11.79
N LEU A 179 3.41 -6.19 10.66
CA LEU A 179 4.02 -5.97 9.36
C LEU A 179 3.48 -4.72 8.69
N TYR A 180 2.16 -4.53 8.74
CA TYR A 180 1.50 -3.41 8.08
C TYR A 180 0.18 -3.09 8.77
N ILE A 181 -0.16 -1.79 8.87
CA ILE A 181 -1.45 -1.32 9.39
C ILE A 181 -2.05 -0.40 8.36
N ASP A 182 -3.29 -0.67 8.00
CA ASP A 182 -4.07 0.16 7.11
C ASP A 182 -5.43 0.51 7.72
N THR A 183 -5.51 1.68 8.35
CA THR A 183 -6.73 2.30 8.87
C THR A 183 -7.40 1.49 9.99
N ASP A 184 -8.07 0.42 9.64
CA ASP A 184 -8.88 -0.47 10.47
C ASP A 184 -8.35 -1.91 10.55
N GLY A 185 -7.42 -2.29 9.67
CA GLY A 185 -6.82 -3.61 9.67
C GLY A 185 -5.32 -3.62 9.88
N LEU A 186 -4.79 -4.75 10.34
CA LEU A 186 -3.36 -5.00 10.45
C LEU A 186 -2.98 -6.41 9.98
N TYR A 187 -1.78 -6.50 9.42
CA TYR A 187 -1.11 -7.74 9.06
C TYR A 187 -0.01 -8.02 10.08
N ALA A 188 0.01 -9.23 10.64
CA ALA A 188 0.97 -9.60 11.67
C ALA A 188 1.44 -11.05 11.51
N THR A 189 2.60 -11.36 12.10
CA THR A 189 3.16 -12.73 12.16
C THR A 189 3.92 -12.90 13.46
N ILE A 190 4.28 -14.13 13.84
CA ILE A 190 5.26 -14.39 14.89
C ILE A 190 6.53 -14.89 14.17
N PRO A 191 7.64 -14.13 14.18
CA PRO A 191 8.86 -14.55 13.48
C PRO A 191 9.35 -15.93 13.93
N GLY A 192 9.49 -16.85 12.98
CA GLY A 192 9.89 -18.25 13.26
C GLY A 192 8.78 -19.12 13.86
N GLY A 193 7.55 -18.60 13.98
CA GLY A 193 6.40 -19.35 14.47
C GLY A 193 5.76 -20.23 13.41
N GLU A 194 5.24 -21.37 13.85
CA GLU A 194 4.50 -22.31 13.01
C GLU A 194 3.09 -21.78 12.70
N SER A 195 2.59 -22.09 11.50
CA SER A 195 1.31 -21.58 11.00
C SER A 195 0.15 -21.79 11.96
N GLU A 196 -0.03 -23.01 12.47
CA GLU A 196 -1.15 -23.37 13.34
C GLU A 196 -1.07 -22.68 14.72
N GLU A 197 0.15 -22.53 15.25
CA GLU A 197 0.37 -21.79 16.51
C GLU A 197 0.01 -20.32 16.35
N ILE A 198 0.43 -19.70 15.24
CA ILE A 198 0.14 -18.30 14.91
C ILE A 198 -1.38 -18.08 14.81
N LYS A 199 -2.09 -18.96 14.10
CA LYS A 199 -3.56 -18.89 13.97
C LYS A 199 -4.23 -18.99 15.34
N LYS A 200 -3.83 -19.97 16.16
CA LYS A 200 -4.37 -20.16 17.51
C LYS A 200 -4.15 -18.93 18.39
N LYS A 201 -2.92 -18.41 18.45
CA LYS A 201 -2.60 -17.20 19.23
C LYS A 201 -3.34 -15.96 18.72
N ALA A 202 -3.55 -15.83 17.41
CA ALA A 202 -4.33 -14.73 16.85
C ALA A 202 -5.81 -14.79 17.27
N LEU A 203 -6.41 -15.99 17.29
CA LEU A 203 -7.78 -16.18 17.78
C LEU A 203 -7.90 -15.92 19.29
N GLU A 204 -6.91 -16.33 20.07
CA GLU A 204 -6.81 -16.00 21.50
C GLU A 204 -6.70 -14.48 21.73
N PHE A 205 -5.87 -13.80 20.92
CA PHE A 205 -5.75 -12.34 20.96
C PHE A 205 -7.06 -11.65 20.61
N VAL A 206 -7.78 -12.09 19.57
CA VAL A 206 -9.07 -11.51 19.19
C VAL A 206 -10.08 -11.60 20.36
N LYS A 207 -10.16 -12.76 21.04
CA LYS A 207 -11.01 -12.91 22.23
C LYS A 207 -10.61 -11.94 23.34
N TYR A 208 -9.31 -11.85 23.62
CA TYR A 208 -8.76 -10.96 24.63
C TYR A 208 -9.03 -9.48 24.34
N ILE A 209 -8.72 -9.00 23.13
CA ILE A 209 -8.84 -7.57 22.81
C ILE A 209 -10.30 -7.14 22.71
N ASN A 210 -11.20 -8.00 22.22
CA ASN A 210 -12.64 -7.70 22.17
C ASN A 210 -13.27 -7.55 23.56
N SER A 211 -12.72 -8.22 24.59
CA SER A 211 -13.15 -7.99 25.99
C SER A 211 -12.79 -6.60 26.54
N LYS A 212 -11.88 -5.89 25.88
CA LYS A 212 -11.41 -4.55 26.29
C LYS A 212 -11.98 -3.41 25.44
N LEU A 213 -12.43 -3.72 24.22
CA LEU A 213 -12.98 -2.75 23.30
C LEU A 213 -14.38 -2.32 23.78
N PRO A 214 -14.71 -1.02 23.77
CA PRO A 214 -16.00 -0.56 24.24
C PRO A 214 -17.10 -0.73 23.18
N GLY A 215 -18.33 -0.93 23.65
CA GLY A 215 -19.54 -0.89 22.83
C GLY A 215 -19.53 -1.88 21.67
N LEU A 216 -19.67 -1.36 20.44
CA LEU A 216 -19.79 -2.15 19.21
C LEU A 216 -18.45 -2.35 18.47
N LEU A 217 -17.33 -1.96 19.08
CA LEU A 217 -16.02 -2.19 18.50
C LEU A 217 -15.65 -3.67 18.62
N GLU A 218 -15.41 -4.30 17.48
CA GLU A 218 -15.11 -5.72 17.38
C GLU A 218 -14.01 -5.92 16.34
N LEU A 219 -12.89 -6.50 16.77
CA LEU A 219 -11.83 -6.99 15.90
C LEU A 219 -12.18 -8.41 15.46
N GLU A 220 -12.06 -8.69 14.17
CA GLU A 220 -12.31 -10.00 13.56
C GLU A 220 -11.01 -10.60 13.04
N TYR A 221 -10.93 -11.92 13.08
CA TYR A 221 -9.95 -12.69 12.34
C TYR A 221 -10.45 -12.85 10.91
N GLU A 222 -9.86 -12.12 9.96
CA GLU A 222 -10.31 -12.12 8.57
C GLU A 222 -9.66 -13.22 7.73
N GLY A 223 -8.40 -13.57 8.02
CA GLY A 223 -7.76 -14.65 7.29
C GLY A 223 -6.30 -14.90 7.61
N PHE A 224 -5.77 -15.94 6.97
CA PHE A 224 -4.38 -16.35 7.01
C PHE A 224 -3.78 -16.33 5.60
N TYR A 225 -2.51 -15.92 5.52
CA TYR A 225 -1.75 -15.88 4.29
C TYR A 225 -0.42 -16.61 4.48
N LYS A 226 -0.12 -17.53 3.57
CA LYS A 226 1.14 -18.28 3.58
C LYS A 226 2.33 -17.35 3.43
N ARG A 227 2.22 -16.40 2.50
CA ARG A 227 3.23 -15.39 2.21
C ARG A 227 2.61 -14.04 1.88
N GLY A 228 3.39 -12.99 2.09
CA GLY A 228 3.04 -11.65 1.69
C GLY A 228 4.26 -10.76 1.57
N PHE A 229 4.17 -9.76 0.72
CA PHE A 229 5.16 -8.70 0.64
C PHE A 229 4.46 -7.34 0.65
N PHE A 230 5.11 -6.39 1.31
CA PHE A 230 4.59 -5.05 1.49
C PHE A 230 5.60 -4.03 0.97
N VAL A 231 5.18 -3.21 -0.01
CA VAL A 231 6.08 -2.28 -0.71
C VAL A 231 6.07 -0.92 -0.03
N THR A 232 4.88 -0.34 0.01
CA THR A 232 4.57 0.99 0.53
C THR A 232 3.13 0.99 1.01
N LYS A 233 2.71 2.07 1.68
CA LYS A 233 1.32 2.28 2.08
C LYS A 233 0.36 2.00 0.91
N LYS A 234 -0.69 1.22 1.19
CA LYS A 234 -1.74 0.81 0.24
C LYS A 234 -1.25 -0.07 -0.92
N ARG A 235 -0.01 -0.59 -0.88
CA ARG A 235 0.59 -1.38 -1.96
C ARG A 235 1.27 -2.64 -1.45
N TYR A 236 0.58 -3.76 -1.61
CA TYR A 236 1.03 -5.06 -1.12
C TYR A 236 0.34 -6.19 -1.89
N ALA A 237 0.88 -7.39 -1.78
CA ALA A 237 0.12 -8.58 -2.09
C ALA A 237 0.42 -9.73 -1.13
N VAL A 238 -0.57 -10.59 -0.96
CA VAL A 238 -0.57 -11.75 -0.09
C VAL A 238 -1.12 -12.96 -0.84
N ILE A 239 -0.73 -14.15 -0.43
CA ILE A 239 -1.25 -15.42 -0.97
C ILE A 239 -1.88 -16.24 0.14
N ASP A 240 -3.13 -16.64 -0.05
CA ASP A 240 -3.85 -17.45 0.94
C ASP A 240 -3.46 -18.93 0.87
N GLU A 241 -4.08 -19.75 1.72
CA GLU A 241 -3.78 -21.17 1.80
C GLU A 241 -4.20 -21.96 0.55
N GLU A 242 -5.19 -21.45 -0.19
CA GLU A 242 -5.69 -22.00 -1.45
C GLU A 242 -4.83 -21.59 -2.66
N GLY A 243 -3.81 -20.75 -2.44
CA GLY A 243 -2.89 -20.30 -3.50
C GLY A 243 -3.42 -19.12 -4.31
N LYS A 244 -4.50 -18.47 -3.86
CA LYS A 244 -5.05 -17.28 -4.50
C LYS A 244 -4.30 -16.05 -4.04
N VAL A 245 -3.82 -15.29 -5.03
CA VAL A 245 -3.09 -14.03 -4.80
C VAL A 245 -4.08 -12.88 -4.67
N ILE A 246 -3.95 -12.11 -3.59
CA ILE A 246 -4.73 -10.91 -3.32
C ILE A 246 -3.79 -9.71 -3.38
N THR A 247 -4.05 -8.80 -4.32
CA THR A 247 -3.29 -7.56 -4.50
C THR A 247 -4.10 -6.34 -4.05
N ARG A 248 -3.39 -5.32 -3.55
CA ARG A 248 -3.96 -3.99 -3.24
C ARG A 248 -3.03 -2.90 -3.77
N GLY A 249 -3.60 -1.94 -4.50
CA GLY A 249 -2.90 -0.77 -5.02
C GLY A 249 -1.78 -1.02 -6.02
N LEU A 250 -1.62 -2.27 -6.49
CA LEU A 250 -0.70 -2.66 -7.56
C LEU A 250 -1.34 -2.47 -8.94
N GLU A 251 -0.50 -2.36 -9.96
CA GLU A 251 -0.86 -2.04 -11.34
C GLU A 251 -1.75 -3.10 -12.00
N ILE A 252 -1.70 -4.36 -11.56
CA ILE A 252 -2.53 -5.48 -12.07
C ILE A 252 -4.03 -5.14 -12.14
N VAL A 253 -4.56 -4.37 -11.19
CA VAL A 253 -6.00 -4.05 -11.12
C VAL A 253 -6.36 -2.72 -11.76
N ARG A 254 -5.39 -1.99 -12.33
CA ARG A 254 -5.56 -0.64 -12.86
C ARG A 254 -5.82 -0.66 -14.36
N ARG A 255 -6.90 -0.01 -14.83
CA ARG A 255 -7.27 -0.01 -16.26
C ARG A 255 -6.31 0.79 -17.14
N ASP A 256 -5.66 1.79 -16.57
CA ASP A 256 -4.71 2.70 -17.23
C ASP A 256 -3.29 2.12 -17.42
N TRP A 257 -3.11 0.81 -17.20
CA TRP A 257 -1.89 0.07 -17.49
C TRP A 257 -2.13 -0.95 -18.59
N SER A 258 -1.14 -1.09 -19.47
CA SER A 258 -1.13 -2.09 -20.54
C SER A 258 -1.16 -3.52 -19.98
N GLU A 259 -1.75 -4.44 -20.73
CA GLU A 259 -1.85 -5.85 -20.32
C GLU A 259 -0.47 -6.49 -20.14
N ILE A 260 0.52 -6.12 -20.97
CA ILE A 260 1.89 -6.63 -20.82
C ILE A 260 2.48 -6.29 -19.45
N ALA A 261 2.20 -5.10 -18.90
CA ALA A 261 2.67 -4.71 -17.58
C ALA A 261 1.95 -5.49 -16.48
N LYS A 262 0.63 -5.66 -16.60
CA LYS A 262 -0.18 -6.42 -15.64
C LYS A 262 0.21 -7.89 -15.60
N GLU A 263 0.33 -8.53 -16.76
CA GLU A 263 0.73 -9.93 -16.90
C GLU A 263 2.14 -10.15 -16.34
N THR A 264 3.08 -9.26 -16.67
CA THR A 264 4.45 -9.36 -16.15
C THR A 264 4.48 -9.18 -14.64
N GLN A 265 3.75 -8.20 -14.09
CA GLN A 265 3.63 -8.01 -12.65
C GLN A 265 2.97 -9.22 -11.98
N ALA A 266 1.90 -9.77 -12.55
CA ALA A 266 1.21 -10.94 -12.03
C ALA A 266 2.14 -12.16 -11.98
N ARG A 267 2.89 -12.42 -13.06
CA ARG A 267 3.89 -13.50 -13.11
C ARG A 267 4.99 -13.31 -12.06
N VAL A 268 5.55 -12.11 -11.94
CA VAL A 268 6.55 -11.78 -10.91
C VAL A 268 6.02 -12.04 -9.50
N LEU A 269 4.80 -11.57 -9.22
CA LEU A 269 4.15 -11.79 -7.93
C LEU A 269 3.90 -13.26 -7.64
N GLU A 270 3.39 -13.98 -8.64
CA GLU A 270 3.10 -15.39 -8.51
C GLU A 270 4.38 -16.18 -8.23
N THR A 271 5.47 -15.89 -8.94
CA THR A 271 6.76 -16.54 -8.70
C THR A 271 7.27 -16.27 -7.28
N ILE A 272 7.24 -15.02 -6.82
CA ILE A 272 7.71 -14.65 -5.48
C ILE A 272 6.82 -15.26 -4.40
N LEU A 273 5.49 -15.17 -4.54
CA LEU A 273 4.56 -15.61 -3.51
C LEU A 273 4.35 -17.13 -3.49
N LYS A 274 4.34 -17.81 -4.64
CA LYS A 274 4.15 -19.26 -4.71
C LYS A 274 5.45 -20.03 -4.56
N HIS A 275 6.55 -19.55 -5.13
CA HIS A 275 7.81 -20.29 -5.18
C HIS A 275 8.90 -19.71 -4.27
N GLY A 276 8.75 -18.47 -3.80
CA GLY A 276 9.81 -17.80 -3.03
C GLY A 276 11.05 -17.48 -3.87
N ASP A 277 10.95 -17.55 -5.21
CA ASP A 277 12.08 -17.45 -6.13
C ASP A 277 12.15 -16.05 -6.76
N VAL A 278 12.94 -15.17 -6.14
CA VAL A 278 13.14 -13.80 -6.63
C VAL A 278 14.01 -13.78 -7.89
N GLU A 279 14.93 -14.73 -8.05
CA GLU A 279 15.82 -14.78 -9.22
C GLU A 279 15.04 -15.14 -10.47
N GLU A 280 14.11 -16.10 -10.38
CA GLU A 280 13.19 -16.43 -11.46
C GLU A 280 12.29 -15.24 -11.82
N ALA A 281 11.80 -14.50 -10.83
CA ALA A 281 11.02 -13.29 -11.09
C ALA A 281 11.82 -12.25 -11.89
N VAL A 282 13.11 -12.10 -11.61
CA VAL A 282 14.02 -11.22 -12.38
C VAL A 282 14.25 -11.73 -13.80
N ARG A 283 14.40 -13.06 -13.98
CA ARG A 283 14.51 -13.67 -15.32
C ARG A 283 13.27 -13.39 -16.17
N ILE A 284 12.08 -13.55 -15.60
CA ILE A 284 10.80 -13.24 -16.27
C ILE A 284 10.78 -11.80 -16.79
N VAL A 285 11.20 -10.83 -15.97
CA VAL A 285 11.23 -9.42 -16.38
C VAL A 285 12.21 -9.21 -17.54
N LYS A 286 13.40 -9.79 -17.44
CA LYS A 286 14.44 -9.71 -18.49
C LYS A 286 13.96 -10.29 -19.82
N GLU A 287 13.28 -11.43 -19.80
CA GLU A 287 12.68 -12.03 -21.00
C GLU A 287 11.62 -11.12 -21.63
N VAL A 288 10.74 -10.53 -20.82
CA VAL A 288 9.71 -9.61 -21.34
C VAL A 288 10.33 -8.36 -21.95
N ILE A 289 11.37 -7.80 -21.31
CA ILE A 289 12.12 -6.67 -21.86
C ILE A 289 12.75 -7.03 -23.20
N GLN A 290 13.33 -8.22 -23.33
CA GLN A 290 13.93 -8.69 -24.57
C GLN A 290 12.88 -8.85 -25.68
N LYS A 291 11.73 -9.44 -25.37
CA LYS A 291 10.60 -9.58 -26.31
C LYS A 291 10.05 -8.22 -26.74
N LEU A 292 9.94 -7.25 -25.82
CA LEU A 292 9.54 -5.89 -26.15
C LEU A 292 10.53 -5.23 -27.10
N ALA A 293 11.83 -5.34 -26.82
CA ALA A 293 12.89 -4.77 -27.65
C ALA A 293 12.97 -5.39 -29.05
N ASN A 294 12.60 -6.67 -29.17
CA ASN A 294 12.58 -7.41 -30.43
C ASN A 294 11.27 -7.28 -31.22
N TYR A 295 10.29 -6.52 -30.74
CA TYR A 295 8.97 -6.40 -31.37
C TYR A 295 8.16 -7.72 -31.39
N GLU A 296 8.38 -8.59 -30.40
CA GLU A 296 7.75 -9.92 -30.30
C GLU A 296 6.48 -9.92 -29.42
N ILE A 297 6.11 -8.79 -28.81
CA ILE A 297 4.89 -8.68 -28.00
C ILE A 297 3.68 -8.37 -28.89
N PRO A 298 2.57 -9.13 -28.77
CA PRO A 298 1.34 -8.86 -29.50
C PRO A 298 0.79 -7.44 -29.21
N PRO A 299 0.37 -6.67 -30.23
CA PRO A 299 -0.11 -5.30 -30.06
C PRO A 299 -1.30 -5.16 -29.11
N GLU A 300 -2.15 -6.19 -29.02
CA GLU A 300 -3.32 -6.22 -28.13
C GLU A 300 -2.90 -6.09 -26.66
N LYS A 301 -1.72 -6.62 -26.31
CA LYS A 301 -1.15 -6.52 -24.95
C LYS A 301 -0.56 -5.14 -24.65
N LEU A 302 -0.39 -4.29 -25.67
CA LEU A 302 0.20 -2.95 -25.58
C LEU A 302 -0.85 -1.85 -25.46
N ALA A 303 -2.13 -2.15 -25.70
CA ALA A 303 -3.21 -1.19 -25.60
C ALA A 303 -3.36 -0.65 -24.16
N ILE A 304 -3.44 0.68 -24.04
CA ILE A 304 -3.69 1.40 -22.79
C ILE A 304 -5.08 2.03 -22.86
N TYR A 305 -5.87 1.89 -21.79
CA TYR A 305 -7.26 2.34 -21.73
C TYR A 305 -7.45 3.43 -20.68
N GLU A 306 -7.82 4.62 -21.12
CA GLU A 306 -8.11 5.75 -20.22
C GLU A 306 -9.50 6.35 -20.50
N GLN A 307 -10.17 6.80 -19.44
CA GLN A 307 -11.52 7.36 -19.52
C GLN A 307 -11.49 8.89 -19.76
N ILE A 308 -12.32 9.37 -20.66
CA ILE A 308 -12.63 10.79 -20.81
C ILE A 308 -13.55 11.20 -19.66
N THR A 309 -13.10 12.12 -18.80
CA THR A 309 -13.83 12.49 -17.56
C THR A 309 -14.64 13.77 -17.68
N ARG A 310 -14.40 14.56 -18.74
CA ARG A 310 -15.03 15.87 -18.99
C ARG A 310 -15.07 16.17 -20.49
N PRO A 311 -15.82 17.19 -20.92
CA PRO A 311 -15.78 17.66 -22.30
C PRO A 311 -14.36 17.99 -22.77
N LEU A 312 -14.01 17.66 -24.03
CA LEU A 312 -12.64 17.78 -24.55
C LEU A 312 -12.04 19.20 -24.48
N HIS A 313 -12.87 20.24 -24.48
CA HIS A 313 -12.45 21.63 -24.40
C HIS A 313 -12.08 22.08 -22.97
N GLU A 314 -12.52 21.34 -21.94
CA GLU A 314 -12.21 21.65 -20.53
C GLU A 314 -10.87 21.06 -20.06
N TYR A 315 -10.22 20.25 -20.91
CA TYR A 315 -8.90 19.68 -20.60
C TYR A 315 -7.81 20.75 -20.74
N LYS A 316 -7.16 21.09 -19.63
CA LYS A 316 -5.99 21.98 -19.62
C LYS A 316 -4.72 21.28 -20.11
N ALA A 317 -4.53 20.02 -19.70
CA ALA A 317 -3.40 19.18 -20.14
C ALA A 317 -3.89 18.13 -21.14
N ILE A 318 -3.18 17.98 -22.26
CA ILE A 318 -3.54 17.07 -23.34
C ILE A 318 -2.69 15.80 -23.25
N GLY A 319 -3.21 14.81 -22.51
CA GLY A 319 -2.62 13.46 -22.46
C GLY A 319 -2.88 12.64 -23.74
N PRO A 320 -2.28 11.44 -23.86
CA PRO A 320 -2.46 10.56 -25.02
C PRO A 320 -3.91 10.25 -25.36
N HIS A 321 -4.70 9.83 -24.38
CA HIS A 321 -6.12 9.52 -24.58
C HIS A 321 -6.93 10.74 -25.06
N VAL A 322 -6.60 11.94 -24.56
CA VAL A 322 -7.25 13.20 -24.99
C VAL A 322 -6.84 13.56 -26.42
N ALA A 323 -5.56 13.39 -26.78
CA ALA A 323 -5.07 13.64 -28.12
C ALA A 323 -5.72 12.69 -29.14
N VAL A 324 -5.80 11.40 -28.83
CA VAL A 324 -6.52 10.41 -29.66
C VAL A 324 -8.01 10.76 -29.73
N ALA A 325 -8.66 11.11 -28.62
CA ALA A 325 -10.06 11.53 -28.62
C ALA A 325 -10.30 12.78 -29.48
N LYS A 326 -9.40 13.76 -29.47
CA LYS A 326 -9.48 14.95 -30.34
C LYS A 326 -9.34 14.58 -31.81
N LYS A 327 -8.43 13.66 -32.17
CA LYS A 327 -8.30 13.13 -33.54
C LYS A 327 -9.60 12.44 -33.99
N LEU A 328 -10.22 11.65 -33.12
CA LEU A 328 -11.50 11.00 -33.39
C LEU A 328 -12.65 12.01 -33.55
N ALA A 329 -12.71 13.03 -32.69
CA ALA A 329 -13.69 14.10 -32.80
C ALA A 329 -13.57 14.86 -34.12
N ALA A 330 -12.34 15.12 -34.59
CA ALA A 330 -12.09 15.73 -35.89
C ALA A 330 -12.53 14.84 -37.07
N LYS A 331 -12.55 13.50 -36.89
CA LYS A 331 -13.12 12.52 -37.84
C LYS A 331 -14.65 12.39 -37.72
N GLY A 332 -15.32 13.22 -36.92
CA GLY A 332 -16.77 13.21 -36.73
C GLY A 332 -17.29 12.27 -35.63
N VAL A 333 -16.41 11.61 -34.87
CA VAL A 333 -16.83 10.73 -33.75
C VAL A 333 -17.30 11.59 -32.57
N LYS A 334 -18.51 11.34 -32.08
CA LYS A 334 -19.05 12.07 -30.92
C LYS A 334 -18.44 11.56 -29.61
N ILE A 335 -17.47 12.30 -29.08
CA ILE A 335 -16.83 12.00 -27.79
C ILE A 335 -17.64 12.59 -26.62
N LYS A 336 -17.88 11.79 -25.57
CA LYS A 336 -18.58 12.19 -24.35
C LYS A 336 -17.82 11.77 -23.09
N PRO A 337 -17.98 12.49 -21.97
CA PRO A 337 -17.53 12.01 -20.66
C PRO A 337 -18.08 10.61 -20.38
N GLY A 338 -17.23 9.74 -19.83
CA GLY A 338 -17.53 8.33 -19.58
C GLY A 338 -16.92 7.37 -20.61
N MET A 339 -16.65 7.83 -21.84
CA MET A 339 -16.05 7.00 -22.90
C MET A 339 -14.61 6.61 -22.55
N VAL A 340 -14.24 5.37 -22.89
CA VAL A 340 -12.88 4.84 -22.72
C VAL A 340 -12.18 4.84 -24.07
N ILE A 341 -10.95 5.34 -24.10
CA ILE A 341 -10.11 5.42 -25.30
C ILE A 341 -8.95 4.44 -25.13
N GLY A 342 -8.90 3.45 -26.02
CA GLY A 342 -7.76 2.53 -26.16
C GLY A 342 -6.72 3.11 -27.11
N TYR A 343 -5.45 3.13 -26.72
CA TYR A 343 -4.39 3.62 -27.60
C TYR A 343 -3.09 2.83 -27.47
N ILE A 344 -2.28 2.86 -28.53
CA ILE A 344 -0.91 2.31 -28.57
C ILE A 344 0.06 3.46 -28.85
N VAL A 345 1.20 3.46 -28.14
CA VAL A 345 2.26 4.46 -28.34
C VAL A 345 3.23 3.97 -29.40
N LEU A 346 3.35 4.73 -30.48
CA LEU A 346 4.24 4.42 -31.59
C LEU A 346 5.64 4.99 -31.39
N ARG A 347 6.65 4.33 -31.95
CA ARG A 347 8.03 4.84 -31.98
C ARG A 347 8.08 6.16 -32.76
N GLY A 348 8.79 7.15 -32.23
CA GLY A 348 9.05 8.42 -32.90
C GLY A 348 9.50 9.52 -31.93
N ASP A 349 9.70 10.72 -32.46
CA ASP A 349 10.14 11.88 -31.70
C ASP A 349 8.98 12.71 -31.12
N GLY A 350 9.29 13.47 -30.07
CA GLY A 350 8.32 14.36 -29.43
C GLY A 350 7.42 13.66 -28.40
N PRO A 351 6.41 14.38 -27.88
CA PRO A 351 5.61 13.94 -26.75
C PRO A 351 4.74 12.72 -27.10
N ILE A 352 4.49 11.87 -26.09
CA ILE A 352 3.68 10.65 -26.22
C ILE A 352 2.28 10.91 -26.80
N SER A 353 1.71 12.08 -26.53
CA SER A 353 0.39 12.48 -27.04
C SER A 353 0.35 12.61 -28.56
N ASN A 354 1.46 12.98 -29.20
CA ASN A 354 1.54 13.09 -30.66
C ASN A 354 1.66 11.71 -31.30
N ARG A 355 2.32 10.78 -30.61
CA ARG A 355 2.68 9.45 -31.10
C ARG A 355 1.71 8.35 -30.69
N ALA A 356 0.65 8.69 -29.96
CA ALA A 356 -0.44 7.77 -29.65
C ALA A 356 -1.42 7.68 -30.83
N ILE A 357 -1.78 6.44 -31.16
CA ILE A 357 -2.83 6.12 -32.13
C ILE A 357 -3.91 5.27 -31.48
N LEU A 358 -5.10 5.27 -32.05
CA LEU A 358 -6.19 4.39 -31.64
C LEU A 358 -5.70 2.93 -31.75
N ALA A 359 -5.94 2.10 -30.72
CA ALA A 359 -5.43 0.74 -30.69
C ALA A 359 -5.93 -0.09 -31.89
N GLU A 360 -7.17 0.14 -32.29
CA GLU A 360 -7.84 -0.48 -33.43
C GLU A 360 -7.26 -0.04 -34.79
N GLU A 361 -6.54 1.09 -34.86
CA GLU A 361 -5.85 1.56 -36.07
C GLU A 361 -4.40 1.03 -36.18
N TYR A 362 -3.93 0.28 -35.18
CA TYR A 362 -2.59 -0.29 -35.21
C TYR A 362 -2.47 -1.38 -36.29
N ASP A 363 -1.37 -1.31 -37.04
CA ASP A 363 -1.07 -2.23 -38.14
C ASP A 363 0.43 -2.55 -38.04
N PRO A 364 0.82 -3.78 -37.66
CA PRO A 364 2.22 -4.17 -37.52
C PRO A 364 3.06 -3.97 -38.80
N LYS A 365 2.42 -3.91 -39.98
CA LYS A 365 3.12 -3.67 -41.26
C LYS A 365 3.48 -2.20 -41.48
N LYS A 366 2.69 -1.28 -40.90
CA LYS A 366 2.85 0.18 -41.08
C LYS A 366 3.43 0.87 -39.86
N HIS A 367 3.20 0.29 -38.68
CA HIS A 367 3.45 0.92 -37.40
C HIS A 367 4.43 0.07 -36.59
N LYS A 368 5.34 0.75 -35.87
CA LYS A 368 6.18 0.13 -34.85
C LYS A 368 5.85 0.78 -33.51
N TYR A 369 5.58 -0.03 -32.49
CA TYR A 369 5.33 0.47 -31.15
C TYR A 369 6.63 1.01 -30.52
N ASP A 370 6.53 1.90 -29.55
CA ASP A 370 7.70 2.42 -28.83
C ASP A 370 8.14 1.44 -27.74
N ALA A 371 9.04 0.51 -28.08
CA ALA A 371 9.51 -0.51 -27.15
C ALA A 371 10.10 0.09 -25.87
N GLU A 372 10.84 1.20 -25.99
CA GLU A 372 11.46 1.86 -24.84
C GLU A 372 10.38 2.44 -23.92
N TYR A 373 9.33 3.07 -24.47
CA TYR A 373 8.19 3.52 -23.66
C TYR A 373 7.54 2.38 -22.89
N TYR A 374 7.28 1.22 -23.51
CA TYR A 374 6.67 0.09 -22.81
C TYR A 374 7.61 -0.52 -21.76
N ILE A 375 8.91 -0.56 -22.01
CA ILE A 375 9.89 -1.00 -21.01
C ILE A 375 9.92 -0.02 -19.83
N GLU A 376 10.08 1.27 -20.10
CA GLU A 376 10.40 2.32 -19.12
C GLU A 376 9.20 2.88 -18.37
N ASN A 377 8.04 2.93 -19.01
CA ASN A 377 6.84 3.58 -18.49
C ASN A 377 5.72 2.57 -18.17
N GLN A 378 5.87 1.29 -18.53
CA GLN A 378 4.87 0.26 -18.27
C GLN A 378 5.45 -0.96 -17.52
N VAL A 379 6.36 -1.73 -18.11
CA VAL A 379 6.82 -2.96 -17.46
C VAL A 379 7.69 -2.68 -16.24
N LEU A 380 8.76 -1.89 -16.39
CA LEU A 380 9.71 -1.64 -15.30
C LEU A 380 9.06 -0.97 -14.09
N PRO A 381 8.26 0.11 -14.21
CA PRO A 381 7.63 0.73 -13.05
C PRO A 381 6.68 -0.18 -12.28
N ALA A 382 6.02 -1.13 -12.97
CA ALA A 382 5.11 -2.08 -12.34
C ALA A 382 5.90 -3.10 -11.49
N VAL A 383 7.02 -3.61 -11.99
CA VAL A 383 7.79 -4.67 -11.30
C VAL A 383 8.86 -4.15 -10.35
N LEU A 384 9.46 -2.98 -10.63
CA LEU A 384 10.52 -2.43 -9.79
C LEU A 384 10.06 -2.13 -8.38
N ARG A 385 8.83 -1.67 -8.22
CA ARG A 385 8.25 -1.42 -6.89
C ARG A 385 8.25 -2.68 -6.02
N ILE A 386 8.12 -3.85 -6.63
CA ILE A 386 8.19 -5.14 -5.94
C ILE A 386 9.65 -5.52 -5.71
N LEU A 387 10.46 -5.50 -6.78
CA LEU A 387 11.84 -6.01 -6.79
C LEU A 387 12.83 -5.13 -6.00
N GLU A 388 12.56 -3.83 -5.84
CA GLU A 388 13.28 -2.93 -4.94
C GLU A 388 13.18 -3.40 -3.48
N GLY A 389 12.05 -4.02 -3.10
CA GLY A 389 11.88 -4.66 -1.79
C GLY A 389 12.86 -5.81 -1.54
N PHE A 390 13.48 -6.33 -2.61
CA PHE A 390 14.48 -7.39 -2.60
C PHE A 390 15.88 -6.87 -2.99
N GLY A 391 16.06 -5.55 -3.10
CA GLY A 391 17.36 -4.93 -3.36
C GLY A 391 17.74 -4.77 -4.84
N TYR A 392 16.85 -5.09 -5.78
CA TYR A 392 17.10 -4.88 -7.21
C TYR A 392 16.84 -3.43 -7.63
N ARG A 393 17.71 -2.91 -8.48
CA ARG A 393 17.57 -1.63 -9.15
C ARG A 393 17.16 -1.83 -10.60
N LYS A 394 16.77 -0.73 -11.25
CA LYS A 394 16.38 -0.72 -12.66
C LYS A 394 17.46 -1.27 -13.58
N GLU A 395 18.72 -0.99 -13.29
CA GLU A 395 19.86 -1.43 -14.09
C GLU A 395 20.04 -2.95 -14.05
N ASP A 396 19.64 -3.59 -12.95
CA ASP A 396 19.76 -5.04 -12.76
C ASP A 396 18.77 -5.84 -13.61
N LEU A 397 17.67 -5.19 -14.02
CA LEU A 397 16.59 -5.77 -14.81
C LEU A 397 16.82 -5.64 -16.32
N ARG A 398 17.81 -4.85 -16.74
CA ARG A 398 18.20 -4.72 -18.15
C ARG A 398 19.31 -5.70 -18.48
N TYR A 399 19.27 -6.28 -19.69
CA TYR A 399 20.44 -6.93 -20.25
C TYR A 399 21.48 -5.85 -20.59
N GLN A 400 22.63 -5.87 -19.92
CA GLN A 400 23.78 -5.09 -20.34
C GLN A 400 24.30 -5.67 -21.66
N LYS A 401 24.06 -4.99 -22.80
CA LYS A 401 24.88 -5.23 -24.00
C LYS A 401 26.32 -4.92 -23.60
N THR A 402 27.20 -5.93 -23.68
CA THR A 402 28.62 -5.93 -23.30
C THR A 402 28.96 -5.80 -21.80
N ARG A 403 29.00 -6.95 -21.12
CA ARG A 403 30.22 -7.47 -20.48
C ARG A 403 30.00 -8.92 -20.10
N GLN A 404 30.79 -9.80 -20.70
CA GLN A 404 31.00 -11.16 -20.18
C GLN A 404 31.69 -10.99 -18.82
N VAL A 405 30.90 -10.92 -17.75
CA VAL A 405 31.44 -10.90 -16.39
C VAL A 405 31.66 -12.35 -16.01
N GLY A 406 32.94 -12.75 -15.99
CA GLY A 406 33.34 -14.09 -15.58
C GLY A 406 32.80 -14.44 -14.19
N LEU A 407 32.82 -15.73 -13.89
CA LEU A 407 32.38 -16.38 -12.64
C LEU A 407 32.90 -15.70 -11.34
N THR A 408 33.87 -14.80 -11.44
CA THR A 408 34.44 -14.00 -10.34
C THR A 408 33.57 -12.83 -9.88
N SER A 409 32.64 -12.30 -10.70
CA SER A 409 31.73 -11.24 -10.27
C SER A 409 30.58 -11.74 -9.38
N TRP A 410 30.27 -13.04 -9.44
CA TRP A 410 29.23 -13.68 -8.63
C TRP A 410 29.65 -13.94 -7.18
N LEU A 411 30.96 -13.95 -6.89
CA LEU A 411 31.47 -14.10 -5.53
C LEU A 411 31.45 -12.80 -4.70
N ASN A 412 31.19 -11.65 -5.33
CA ASN A 412 31.20 -10.33 -4.66
C ASN A 412 29.81 -9.81 -4.22
N ILE A 413 28.73 -10.61 -4.36
CA ILE A 413 27.41 -10.30 -3.79
C ILE A 413 27.27 -10.98 -2.42
N LYS A 414 28.28 -10.81 -1.55
CA LYS A 414 28.18 -11.12 -0.11
C LYS A 414 28.55 -9.87 0.65
N LYS A 415 27.54 -9.02 0.93
CA LYS A 415 27.65 -7.72 1.63
C LYS A 415 28.64 -6.77 0.94
N SER A 416 28.25 -5.53 0.68
CA SER A 416 29.27 -4.47 0.54
C SER A 416 29.96 -4.33 1.89
N MET A 417 31.04 -5.08 2.12
CA MET A 417 31.86 -4.98 3.32
C MET A 417 32.83 -3.82 3.08
N ALA A 418 32.72 -2.77 3.90
CA ALA A 418 33.60 -1.62 3.82
C ALA A 418 35.06 -2.06 4.08
N THR A 419 36.00 -1.58 3.27
CA THR A 419 37.42 -1.90 3.37
C THR A 419 38.23 -0.66 3.75
N VAL A 420 39.36 -0.85 4.43
CA VAL A 420 40.36 0.19 4.71
C VAL A 420 41.62 -0.08 3.89
N LYS A 421 42.08 0.94 3.15
CA LYS A 421 43.35 0.94 2.42
C LYS A 421 44.42 1.65 3.25
N PHE A 422 45.60 1.05 3.35
CA PHE A 422 46.73 1.61 4.10
C PHE A 422 48.06 1.18 3.51
N LYS A 423 49.14 1.88 3.85
CA LYS A 423 50.50 1.50 3.45
C LYS A 423 51.22 0.80 4.59
N TYR A 424 51.86 -0.33 4.29
CA TYR A 424 52.71 -1.06 5.24
C TYR A 424 54.00 -1.49 4.56
N LYS A 425 55.15 -1.05 5.11
CA LYS A 425 56.49 -1.31 4.54
C LYS A 425 56.62 -0.94 3.04
N GLY A 426 55.93 0.12 2.61
CA GLY A 426 56.00 0.63 1.24
C GLY A 426 54.95 0.06 0.27
N GLU A 427 54.22 -0.98 0.65
CA GLU A 427 53.17 -1.59 -0.17
C GLU A 427 51.78 -1.11 0.25
N GLU A 428 50.89 -0.92 -0.74
CA GLU A 428 49.46 -0.69 -0.48
C GLU A 428 48.78 -2.01 -0.12
N LYS A 429 48.10 -2.01 1.02
CA LYS A 429 47.30 -3.13 1.51
C LYS A 429 45.87 -2.68 1.73
N GLU A 430 44.95 -3.62 1.55
CA GLU A 430 43.53 -3.44 1.75
C GLU A 430 42.99 -4.52 2.69
N VAL A 431 42.24 -4.09 3.70
CA VAL A 431 41.68 -4.99 4.71
C VAL A 431 40.20 -4.71 4.88
N ASP A 432 39.41 -5.78 4.90
CA ASP A 432 37.99 -5.72 5.23
C ASP A 432 37.80 -5.30 6.70
N ILE A 433 36.94 -4.32 6.94
CA ILE A 433 36.66 -3.79 8.29
C ILE A 433 36.12 -4.88 9.22
N SER A 434 35.43 -5.91 8.71
CA SER A 434 34.98 -7.06 9.50
C SER A 434 36.12 -7.89 10.11
N LYS A 435 37.34 -7.79 9.55
CA LYS A 435 38.53 -8.48 10.08
C LYS A 435 39.27 -7.65 11.14
N ILE A 436 38.85 -6.42 11.40
CA ILE A 436 39.52 -5.52 12.35
C ILE A 436 39.11 -5.89 13.79
N LYS A 437 40.11 -6.11 14.64
CA LYS A 437 39.92 -6.54 16.05
C LYS A 437 39.99 -5.38 17.04
N LYS A 438 40.92 -4.43 16.84
CA LYS A 438 41.10 -3.25 17.72
C LYS A 438 41.44 -2.01 16.90
N VAL A 439 40.99 -0.84 17.34
CA VAL A 439 41.23 0.44 16.68
C VAL A 439 41.59 1.49 17.73
N TRP A 440 42.60 2.31 17.48
CA TRP A 440 42.99 3.40 18.38
C TRP A 440 43.58 4.57 17.60
N ARG A 441 43.58 5.75 18.22
CA ARG A 441 44.10 6.97 17.60
C ARG A 441 45.53 7.24 18.07
N VAL A 442 46.42 7.55 17.13
CA VAL A 442 47.79 8.01 17.41
C VAL A 442 48.03 9.30 16.61
N GLY A 443 47.94 10.46 17.26
CA GLY A 443 47.99 11.76 16.58
C GLY A 443 46.85 11.89 15.54
N LYS A 444 47.22 12.16 14.27
CA LYS A 444 46.29 12.25 13.12
C LYS A 444 46.08 10.93 12.38
N MET A 445 46.58 9.82 12.92
CA MET A 445 46.47 8.49 12.34
C MET A 445 45.51 7.62 13.15
N ILE A 446 44.74 6.80 12.45
CA ILE A 446 43.91 5.74 13.00
C ILE A 446 44.64 4.42 12.80
N SER A 447 45.11 3.84 13.90
CA SER A 447 45.83 2.57 13.93
C SER A 447 44.87 1.43 14.29
N PHE A 448 45.08 0.26 13.72
CA PHE A 448 44.22 -0.89 13.94
C PHE A 448 44.96 -2.22 13.82
N THR A 449 44.41 -3.27 14.45
CA THR A 449 44.83 -4.66 14.25
C THR A 449 43.77 -5.43 13.48
N TYR A 450 44.17 -6.37 12.63
CA TYR A 450 43.26 -7.18 11.83
C TYR A 450 43.71 -8.63 11.72
N ASP A 451 42.78 -9.54 11.43
CA ASP A 451 43.06 -10.95 11.17
C ASP A 451 43.61 -11.14 9.74
N GLU A 452 44.82 -11.69 9.64
CA GLU A 452 45.46 -12.04 8.35
C GLU A 452 45.07 -13.44 7.86
N GLY A 453 44.31 -14.21 8.65
CA GLY A 453 44.03 -15.62 8.41
C GLY A 453 45.11 -16.53 9.01
N GLY A 454 44.73 -17.78 9.32
CA GLY A 454 45.66 -18.78 9.88
C GLY A 454 46.15 -18.44 11.29
N GLY A 455 45.40 -17.67 12.08
CA GLY A 455 45.74 -17.30 13.47
C GLY A 455 46.72 -16.14 13.61
N LYS A 456 47.12 -15.49 12.52
CA LYS A 456 48.06 -14.35 12.52
C LYS A 456 47.32 -13.01 12.61
N THR A 457 47.88 -12.06 13.36
CA THR A 457 47.31 -10.71 13.52
C THR A 457 48.23 -9.66 12.89
N GLY A 458 47.70 -8.92 11.91
CA GLY A 458 48.37 -7.79 11.26
C GLY A 458 48.11 -6.46 11.97
N ARG A 459 48.91 -5.44 11.63
CA ARG A 459 48.74 -4.04 12.09
C ARG A 459 48.71 -3.10 10.89
N GLY A 460 47.78 -2.15 10.91
CA GLY A 460 47.64 -1.11 9.88
C GLY A 460 47.43 0.26 10.50
N ALA A 461 47.71 1.31 9.73
CA ALA A 461 47.42 2.68 10.11
C ALA A 461 47.01 3.49 8.87
N VAL A 462 45.93 4.26 8.99
CA VAL A 462 45.41 5.14 7.94
C VAL A 462 45.27 6.55 8.49
N SER A 463 45.40 7.58 7.64
CA SER A 463 45.15 8.95 8.08
C SER A 463 43.68 9.10 8.47
N GLU A 464 43.37 9.94 9.46
CA GLU A 464 41.97 10.16 9.88
C GLU A 464 41.10 10.73 8.75
N LYS A 465 41.71 11.45 7.79
CA LYS A 465 41.01 11.97 6.60
C LYS A 465 40.66 10.89 5.59
N ASP A 466 41.48 9.85 5.50
CA ASP A 466 41.34 8.77 4.53
C ASP A 466 40.67 7.51 5.14
N ALA A 467 40.30 7.58 6.43
CA ALA A 467 39.66 6.50 7.14
C ALA A 467 38.18 6.33 6.71
N PRO A 468 37.73 5.12 6.38
CA PRO A 468 36.31 4.84 6.14
C PRO A 468 35.45 5.18 7.36
N LYS A 469 34.20 5.58 7.12
CA LYS A 469 33.26 5.99 8.19
C LYS A 469 33.05 4.88 9.22
N GLU A 470 33.00 3.64 8.77
CA GLU A 470 32.80 2.44 9.59
C GLU A 470 33.98 2.22 10.56
N LEU A 471 35.22 2.53 10.13
CA LEU A 471 36.41 2.45 10.99
C LEU A 471 36.40 3.53 12.07
N LEU A 472 35.95 4.74 11.72
CA LEU A 472 35.78 5.84 12.68
C LEU A 472 34.67 5.53 13.70
N GLN A 473 33.57 4.91 13.27
CA GLN A 473 32.50 4.45 14.17
C GLN A 473 32.98 3.36 15.14
N MET A 474 33.87 2.44 14.72
CA MET A 474 34.47 1.45 15.62
C MET A 474 35.33 2.12 16.70
N LEU A 475 36.10 3.16 16.34
CA LEU A 475 36.89 3.94 17.29
C LEU A 475 36.00 4.65 18.34
N GLU A 476 34.84 5.16 17.93
CA GLU A 476 33.88 5.80 18.85
C GLU A 476 33.18 4.79 19.77
N LYS A 477 32.84 3.60 19.26
CA LYS A 477 32.22 2.53 20.06
C LYS A 477 33.15 1.94 21.12
N GLN A 478 34.48 1.98 20.92
CA GLN A 478 35.46 1.51 21.92
C GLN A 478 35.77 2.55 23.02
N LYS A 479 35.23 3.78 22.92
CA LYS A 479 35.35 4.81 23.97
C LYS A 479 34.16 4.83 24.95
N LYS A 480 33.08 4.11 24.66
CA LYS A 480 31.96 3.83 25.57
C LYS A 480 32.16 2.47 26.19
#